data_AF-A0AAW0KR68-F1
#
_entry.id   AF-A0AAW0KR68-F1
#
_cell.length_a   1.000
_cell.length_b   1.000
_cell.length_c   1.000
_cell.angle_alpha   90.00
_cell.angle_beta   90.00
_cell.angle_gamma   90.00
#
_symmetry.space_group_name_H-M   'P 1'
#
loop_
_entity.id
_entity.type
_entity.pdbx_description
1 polymer ?
#
loop_
_entity_poly.entity_id
_entity_poly.type
_entity_poly.pdbx_seq_one_letter_code
_entity_poly.pdbx_strand_id
1 'polypeptide(L)'
;MLEMQFDGNLVLSAYHFADPGYWTTQTFAANVRLVFHKSASLYLVNGTEDEIYSITKNLSSLVEDYYHRVTVEDGGNFQQYIYHKRNGSGWKRVWRVNDDPCFVNSVCGIYAMCTSPDNETVSCSCLPGYLQVDPRDVSKGCYQENMVNYCADPSMRNFSTMVIGDADFPPDITNGDLGEVRNVDVEGCKKAVMDDYYTLAASWVNSTCIKKRIPLLNARKAFRNVLKRWKSSNAKTIGINFREFTLQELREATNGFSKILGRGASGRVYCEMVVGHEPEALSDFKRFERMALVGLWCINPDPILRPSMRKVTQMLEGAVEVGIPPQVYDYVSNYRKY
;
A
#
# COMPACT_ATOMS: atom_id res chain seq x y z
N MET A 1 8.67 -0.37 -5.50
CA MET A 1 9.92 -0.94 -4.98
C MET A 1 9.97 -2.42 -5.35
N LEU A 2 11.12 -2.89 -5.84
CA LEU A 2 11.38 -4.30 -6.11
C LEU A 2 12.28 -4.84 -5.00
N GLU A 3 11.82 -5.84 -4.26
CA GLU A 3 12.47 -6.35 -3.06
C GLU A 3 12.57 -7.87 -3.09
N MET A 4 13.74 -8.41 -2.75
CA MET A 4 13.90 -9.84 -2.46
C MET A 4 13.73 -10.06 -0.96
N GLN A 5 12.63 -10.69 -0.57
CA GLN A 5 12.30 -10.96 0.84
C GLN A 5 13.15 -12.10 1.41
N PHE A 6 13.22 -12.19 2.75
CA PHE A 6 14.02 -13.19 3.46
C PHE A 6 13.59 -14.64 3.21
N ASP A 7 12.33 -14.86 2.84
CA ASP A 7 11.79 -16.17 2.46
C ASP A 7 12.11 -16.56 1.01
N GLY A 8 12.83 -15.70 0.27
CA GLY A 8 13.19 -15.90 -1.12
C GLY A 8 12.11 -15.49 -2.10
N ASN A 9 11.10 -14.75 -1.64
CA ASN A 9 10.03 -14.22 -2.48
C ASN A 9 10.41 -12.86 -3.05
N LEU A 10 10.36 -12.70 -4.38
CA LEU A 10 10.58 -11.40 -5.01
C LEU A 10 9.24 -10.66 -5.10
N VAL A 11 9.18 -9.45 -4.56
CA VAL A 11 7.94 -8.67 -4.41
C VAL A 11 8.10 -7.28 -5.03
N LEU A 12 7.04 -6.83 -5.70
CA LEU A 12 6.87 -5.43 -6.13
C LEU A 12 5.79 -4.77 -5.29
N SER A 13 6.15 -3.70 -4.59
CA SER A 13 5.29 -2.94 -3.68
C SER A 13 5.36 -1.44 -3.96
N ALA A 14 4.33 -0.66 -3.64
CA ALA A 14 4.40 0.79 -3.80
C ALA A 14 5.34 1.40 -2.74
N TYR A 15 5.29 0.88 -1.51
CA TYR A 15 6.07 1.34 -0.37
C TYR A 15 6.75 0.18 0.37
N HIS A 16 7.96 0.42 0.84
CA HIS A 16 8.72 -0.54 1.65
C HIS A 16 8.01 -0.72 3.01
N PHE A 17 7.79 -1.97 3.42
CA PHE A 17 7.17 -2.40 4.68
C PHE A 17 5.67 -2.15 4.93
N ALA A 18 4.99 -1.30 4.13
CA ALA A 18 3.59 -0.93 4.37
C ALA A 18 2.59 -1.50 3.34
N ASP A 19 3.07 -2.09 2.25
CA ASP A 19 2.25 -2.58 1.14
C ASP A 19 2.47 -4.10 0.93
N PRO A 20 1.41 -4.91 0.85
CA PRO A 20 1.49 -6.37 0.61
C PRO A 20 2.18 -6.73 -0.71
N GLY A 21 2.38 -5.77 -1.58
CA GLY A 21 2.93 -5.96 -2.91
C GLY A 21 1.83 -6.27 -3.91
N TYR A 22 1.82 -5.53 -5.02
CA TYR A 22 0.89 -5.76 -6.13
C TYR A 22 1.36 -6.85 -7.10
N TRP A 23 2.61 -7.32 -6.96
CA TRP A 23 3.11 -8.48 -7.68
C TRP A 23 4.15 -9.24 -6.87
N THR A 24 4.17 -10.57 -7.04
CA THR A 24 5.09 -11.46 -6.32
C THR A 24 5.38 -12.70 -7.16
N THR A 25 6.60 -13.25 -7.03
CA THR A 25 6.98 -14.52 -7.67
C THR A 25 6.41 -15.75 -6.96
N GLN A 26 5.98 -15.61 -5.71
CA GLN A 26 5.55 -16.70 -4.82
C GLN A 26 6.62 -17.81 -4.70
N THR A 27 7.88 -17.40 -4.72
CA THR A 27 9.02 -18.30 -4.54
C THR A 27 9.36 -18.41 -3.06
N PHE A 28 9.67 -19.61 -2.59
CA PHE A 28 9.99 -19.88 -1.19
C PHE A 28 11.24 -20.75 -1.12
N ALA A 29 12.40 -20.11 -0.99
CA ALA A 29 13.70 -20.79 -0.93
C ALA A 29 14.73 -19.93 -0.19
N ALA A 30 15.73 -20.56 0.40
CA ALA A 30 16.82 -19.85 1.06
C ALA A 30 17.82 -19.28 0.06
N ASN A 31 18.41 -18.12 0.39
CA ASN A 31 19.48 -17.48 -0.38
C ASN A 31 19.14 -17.23 -1.85
N VAL A 32 17.91 -16.78 -2.11
CA VAL A 32 17.48 -16.46 -3.48
C VAL A 32 18.07 -15.12 -3.91
N ARG A 33 18.55 -15.07 -5.15
CA ARG A 33 19.03 -13.84 -5.78
C ARG A 33 18.42 -13.66 -7.16
N LEU A 34 18.14 -12.40 -7.50
CA LEU A 34 17.72 -12.00 -8.83
C LEU A 34 18.93 -11.89 -9.76
N VAL A 35 18.88 -12.57 -10.90
CA VAL A 35 19.95 -12.59 -11.90
C VAL A 35 19.48 -11.94 -13.19
N PHE A 36 20.26 -10.98 -13.69
CA PHE A 36 20.15 -10.47 -15.05
C PHE A 36 21.33 -10.98 -15.87
N HIS A 37 21.07 -12.00 -16.68
CA HIS A 37 22.12 -12.74 -17.38
C HIS A 37 22.56 -12.05 -18.68
N LYS A 38 23.76 -12.40 -19.17
CA LYS A 38 24.28 -11.91 -20.46
C LYS A 38 23.42 -12.28 -21.67
N SER A 39 22.47 -13.21 -21.55
CA SER A 39 21.46 -13.50 -22.58
C SER A 39 20.27 -12.53 -22.54
N ALA A 40 20.34 -11.49 -21.70
CA ALA A 40 19.25 -10.59 -21.36
C ALA A 40 18.04 -11.25 -20.66
N SER A 41 18.15 -12.50 -20.22
CA SER A 41 17.13 -13.18 -19.43
C SER A 41 17.18 -12.73 -17.96
N LEU A 42 16.02 -12.56 -17.35
CA LEU A 42 15.87 -12.40 -15.90
C LEU A 42 15.26 -13.65 -15.28
N TYR A 43 15.88 -14.11 -14.20
CA TYR A 43 15.44 -15.28 -13.45
C TYR A 43 15.94 -15.21 -12.00
N LEU A 44 15.37 -16.06 -11.16
CA LEU A 44 15.77 -16.26 -9.78
C LEU A 44 16.57 -17.55 -9.65
N VAL A 45 17.68 -17.48 -8.93
CA VAL A 45 18.45 -18.66 -8.51
C VAL A 45 18.48 -18.77 -7.00
N ASN A 46 18.56 -20.00 -6.50
CA ASN A 46 18.71 -20.29 -5.08
C ASN A 46 20.19 -20.37 -4.67
N GLY A 47 20.45 -20.71 -3.40
CA GLY A 47 21.82 -20.89 -2.90
C GLY A 47 22.63 -22.05 -3.53
N THR A 48 21.99 -22.96 -4.28
CA THR A 48 22.68 -24.03 -5.04
C THR A 48 22.94 -23.64 -6.50
N GLU A 49 22.66 -22.39 -6.87
CA GLU A 49 22.76 -21.85 -8.23
C GLU A 49 21.77 -22.45 -9.25
N ASP A 50 20.72 -23.13 -8.77
CA ASP A 50 19.65 -23.66 -9.61
C ASP A 50 18.66 -22.55 -9.99
N GLU A 51 18.26 -22.48 -11.26
CA GLU A 51 17.17 -21.60 -11.70
C GLU A 51 15.84 -22.12 -11.16
N ILE A 52 15.24 -21.38 -10.22
CA ILE A 52 13.98 -21.75 -9.57
C ILE A 52 12.77 -21.04 -10.17
N TYR A 53 12.98 -19.90 -10.85
CA TYR A 53 11.91 -19.12 -11.44
C TYR A 53 12.39 -18.24 -12.59
N SER A 54 11.79 -18.39 -13.77
CA SER A 54 12.07 -17.56 -14.94
C SER A 54 11.11 -16.37 -15.00
N ILE A 55 11.64 -15.14 -14.93
CA ILE A 55 10.84 -13.90 -14.89
C ILE A 55 10.48 -13.45 -16.32
N THR A 56 11.48 -13.36 -17.20
CA THR A 56 11.26 -12.97 -18.60
C THR A 56 11.10 -14.21 -19.46
N LYS A 57 10.00 -14.30 -20.23
CA LYS A 57 9.78 -15.40 -21.18
C LYS A 57 9.96 -14.91 -22.61
N ASN A 58 10.75 -15.64 -23.40
CA ASN A 58 10.88 -15.46 -24.87
C ASN A 58 11.30 -14.06 -25.32
N LEU A 59 12.48 -13.60 -24.91
CA LEU A 59 13.10 -12.43 -25.54
C LEU A 59 13.68 -12.83 -26.90
N SER A 60 13.00 -12.47 -28.00
CA SER A 60 13.42 -12.81 -29.37
C SER A 60 14.53 -11.92 -29.96
N SER A 61 15.06 -10.95 -29.18
CA SER A 61 16.03 -9.98 -29.69
C SER A 61 17.47 -10.47 -29.54
N LEU A 62 18.25 -10.35 -30.63
CA LEU A 62 19.67 -10.70 -30.66
C LEU A 62 20.45 -9.77 -29.72
N VAL A 63 20.89 -10.30 -28.58
CA VAL A 63 21.62 -9.52 -27.54
C VAL A 63 22.85 -8.80 -28.09
N GLU A 64 23.45 -9.32 -29.16
CA GLU A 64 24.63 -8.72 -29.81
C GLU A 64 24.33 -7.34 -30.41
N ASP A 65 23.12 -7.13 -30.94
CA ASP A 65 22.75 -5.90 -31.65
C ASP A 65 22.11 -4.84 -30.74
N TYR A 66 21.74 -5.21 -29.50
CA TYR A 66 20.96 -4.37 -28.60
C TYR A 66 21.62 -4.20 -27.23
N TYR A 67 21.55 -2.99 -26.67
CA TYR A 67 21.71 -2.79 -25.23
C TYR A 67 20.40 -3.17 -24.54
N HIS A 68 20.50 -3.88 -23.42
CA HIS A 68 19.35 -4.24 -22.60
C HIS A 68 19.43 -3.53 -21.25
N ARG A 69 18.30 -3.04 -20.76
CA ARG A 69 18.18 -2.51 -19.39
C ARG A 69 16.86 -2.97 -18.78
N VAL A 70 16.84 -3.05 -17.46
CA VAL A 70 15.63 -3.32 -16.70
C VAL A 70 15.47 -2.22 -15.66
N THR A 71 14.26 -1.72 -15.50
CA THR A 71 13.98 -0.61 -14.59
C THR A 71 12.59 -0.75 -13.98
N VAL A 72 12.44 -0.20 -12.78
CA VAL A 72 11.12 0.14 -12.23
C VAL A 72 10.88 1.59 -12.61
N GLU A 73 9.83 1.87 -13.38
CA GLU A 73 9.51 3.24 -13.80
C GLU A 73 8.68 3.97 -12.74
N ASP A 74 8.45 5.27 -12.96
CA ASP A 74 7.65 6.12 -12.07
C ASP A 74 6.22 5.59 -11.87
N GLY A 75 5.69 4.85 -12.85
CA GLY A 75 4.42 4.12 -12.75
C GLY A 75 4.48 2.81 -11.95
N GLY A 76 5.61 2.52 -11.28
CA GLY A 76 5.82 1.37 -10.39
C GLY A 76 5.98 0.01 -11.09
N ASN A 77 5.76 -0.09 -12.39
CA ASN A 77 5.88 -1.34 -13.11
C ASN A 77 7.36 -1.71 -13.36
N PHE A 78 7.70 -2.99 -13.24
CA PHE A 78 9.04 -3.49 -13.53
C PHE A 78 9.12 -3.96 -14.98
N GLN A 79 10.07 -3.41 -15.74
CA GLN A 79 10.05 -3.47 -17.19
C GLN A 79 11.44 -3.61 -17.79
N GLN A 80 11.51 -4.24 -18.95
CA GLN A 80 12.73 -4.42 -19.71
C GLN A 80 12.65 -3.69 -21.05
N TYR A 81 13.78 -3.08 -21.42
CA TYR A 81 13.95 -2.25 -22.59
C TYR A 81 15.14 -2.69 -23.43
N ILE A 82 15.06 -2.45 -24.73
CA ILE A 82 16.14 -2.63 -25.70
C ILE A 82 16.47 -1.31 -26.41
N TYR A 83 17.74 -1.11 -26.74
CA TYR A 83 18.20 -0.01 -27.59
C TYR A 83 19.16 -0.54 -28.64
N HIS A 84 18.87 -0.28 -29.92
CA HIS A 84 19.69 -0.79 -31.02
C HIS A 84 21.05 -0.07 -31.05
N LYS A 85 22.16 -0.81 -30.99
CA LYS A 85 23.51 -0.23 -30.83
C LYS A 85 23.94 0.68 -31.99
N ARG A 86 23.55 0.34 -33.23
CA ARG A 86 23.91 1.09 -34.45
C ARG A 86 22.85 2.10 -34.92
N ASN A 87 21.60 1.67 -35.04
CA ASN A 87 20.50 2.45 -35.64
C ASN A 87 19.41 2.85 -34.63
N GLY A 88 19.75 2.97 -33.34
CA GLY A 88 18.78 3.24 -32.28
C GLY A 88 18.25 4.66 -32.28
N SER A 89 16.93 4.83 -32.42
CA SER A 89 16.24 6.12 -32.25
C SER A 89 15.69 6.35 -30.84
N GLY A 90 15.74 5.33 -29.97
CA GLY A 90 15.21 5.40 -28.61
C GLY A 90 15.13 4.02 -27.95
N TRP A 91 14.81 4.01 -26.66
CA TRP A 91 14.58 2.78 -25.90
C TRP A 91 13.19 2.22 -26.23
N LYS A 92 13.12 0.94 -26.58
CA LYS A 92 11.88 0.21 -26.84
C LYS A 92 11.60 -0.78 -25.73
N ARG A 93 10.42 -0.71 -25.11
CA ARG A 93 9.98 -1.69 -24.10
C ARG A 93 9.72 -3.04 -24.79
N VAL A 94 10.24 -4.12 -24.22
CA VAL A 94 10.06 -5.50 -24.73
C VAL A 94 9.33 -6.41 -23.77
N TRP A 95 9.31 -6.07 -22.48
CA TRP A 95 8.65 -6.85 -21.45
C TRP A 95 8.27 -5.99 -20.25
N ARG A 96 7.24 -6.40 -19.53
CA ARG A 96 6.77 -5.80 -18.27
C ARG A 96 6.14 -6.88 -17.39
N VAL A 97 6.16 -6.63 -16.08
CA VAL A 97 5.52 -7.51 -15.10
C VAL A 97 4.00 -7.53 -15.24
N ASN A 98 3.39 -6.34 -15.18
CA ASN A 98 1.94 -6.20 -15.31
C ASN A 98 1.61 -5.59 -16.66
N ASP A 99 0.81 -6.28 -17.48
CA ASP A 99 0.41 -5.75 -18.78
C ASP A 99 -0.55 -4.57 -18.64
N ASP A 100 -1.55 -4.71 -17.78
CA ASP A 100 -2.44 -3.62 -17.40
C ASP A 100 -1.78 -2.80 -16.27
N PRO A 101 -1.46 -1.51 -16.52
CA PRO A 101 -0.82 -0.66 -15.53
C PRO A 101 -1.70 -0.39 -14.30
N CYS A 102 -3.03 -0.55 -14.39
CA CYS A 102 -3.94 -0.42 -13.25
C CYS A 102 -3.86 -1.58 -12.25
N PHE A 103 -3.00 -2.59 -12.49
CA PHE A 103 -2.61 -3.57 -11.47
C PHE A 103 -1.58 -3.04 -10.48
N VAL A 104 -0.86 -1.97 -10.81
CA VAL A 104 0.08 -1.37 -9.87
C VAL A 104 -0.71 -0.59 -8.81
N ASN A 105 -0.34 -0.79 -7.54
CA ASN A 105 -1.00 -0.08 -6.43
C ASN A 105 -0.73 1.42 -6.49
N SER A 106 -1.71 2.21 -6.05
CA SER A 106 -1.65 3.67 -5.89
C SER A 106 -1.34 4.45 -7.16
N VAL A 107 -1.57 3.87 -8.34
CA VAL A 107 -1.45 4.56 -9.64
C VAL A 107 -2.39 5.76 -9.70
N CYS A 108 -3.62 5.58 -9.23
CA CYS A 108 -4.52 6.66 -8.92
C CYS A 108 -4.61 6.79 -7.40
N GLY A 109 -4.47 8.01 -6.88
CA GLY A 109 -4.54 8.28 -5.45
C GLY A 109 -5.89 7.91 -4.82
N ILE A 110 -6.04 8.20 -3.53
CA ILE A 110 -7.26 7.88 -2.79
C ILE A 110 -8.51 8.40 -3.49
N TYR A 111 -9.60 7.63 -3.41
CA TYR A 111 -10.90 7.95 -3.98
C TYR A 111 -10.90 8.23 -5.50
N ALA A 112 -9.87 7.79 -6.22
CA ALA A 112 -9.78 7.83 -7.67
C ALA A 112 -9.81 6.42 -8.27
N MET A 113 -10.33 6.30 -9.48
CA MET A 113 -10.46 5.08 -10.27
C MET A 113 -9.49 5.10 -11.45
N CYS A 114 -8.78 3.99 -11.63
CA CYS A 114 -7.84 3.76 -12.73
C CYS A 114 -8.53 3.08 -13.93
N THR A 115 -8.24 3.58 -15.12
CA THR A 115 -8.57 2.94 -16.38
C THR A 115 -7.36 2.91 -17.31
N SER A 116 -7.22 1.84 -18.08
CA SER A 116 -6.22 1.73 -19.15
C SER A 116 -6.82 0.97 -20.34
N PRO A 117 -7.48 1.66 -21.29
CA PRO A 117 -8.16 1.00 -22.40
C PRO A 117 -7.23 0.27 -23.37
N ASP A 118 -5.99 0.72 -23.50
CA ASP A 118 -4.96 0.23 -24.42
C ASP A 118 -3.86 -0.57 -23.73
N ASN A 119 -3.94 -0.76 -22.40
CA ASN A 119 -2.87 -1.31 -21.56
C ASN A 119 -1.54 -0.53 -21.69
N GLU A 120 -1.58 0.75 -22.05
CA GLU A 120 -0.40 1.61 -22.19
C GLU A 120 -0.57 2.90 -21.43
N THR A 121 -1.71 3.56 -21.62
CA THR A 121 -2.03 4.84 -21.01
C THR A 121 -2.86 4.63 -19.75
N VAL A 122 -2.46 5.30 -18.68
CA VAL A 122 -3.21 5.36 -17.44
C VAL A 122 -4.08 6.60 -17.47
N SER A 123 -5.36 6.44 -17.17
CA SER A 123 -6.29 7.53 -16.93
C SER A 123 -6.89 7.39 -15.53
N CYS A 124 -6.77 8.44 -14.73
CA CYS A 124 -7.37 8.52 -13.41
C CYS A 124 -8.61 9.44 -13.45
N SER A 125 -9.70 9.01 -12.83
CA SER A 125 -10.88 9.83 -12.62
C SER A 125 -11.38 9.70 -11.19
N CYS A 126 -11.84 10.80 -10.59
CA CYS A 126 -12.42 10.76 -9.25
C CYS A 126 -13.68 9.89 -9.23
N LEU A 127 -13.90 9.19 -8.12
CA LEU A 127 -15.16 8.51 -7.88
C LEU A 127 -16.32 9.53 -7.88
N PRO A 128 -17.53 9.13 -8.29
CA PRO A 128 -18.69 10.04 -8.30
C PRO A 128 -18.90 10.74 -6.96
N GLY A 129 -19.01 12.06 -6.99
CA GLY A 129 -19.15 12.91 -5.78
C GLY A 129 -17.84 13.35 -5.14
N TYR A 130 -16.67 12.97 -5.68
CA TYR A 130 -15.36 13.41 -5.22
C TYR A 130 -14.74 14.42 -6.20
N LEU A 131 -13.96 15.35 -5.68
CA LEU A 131 -13.25 16.39 -6.40
C LEU A 131 -11.75 16.10 -6.39
N GLN A 132 -11.06 16.47 -7.46
CA GLN A 132 -9.62 16.30 -7.60
C GLN A 132 -8.84 17.18 -6.61
N VAL A 133 -7.83 16.62 -5.95
CA VAL A 133 -6.94 17.37 -5.05
C VAL A 133 -6.08 18.37 -5.83
N ASP A 134 -5.47 17.94 -6.93
CA ASP A 134 -4.74 18.81 -7.86
C ASP A 134 -5.51 18.91 -9.18
N PRO A 135 -5.96 20.11 -9.59
CA PRO A 135 -6.65 20.31 -10.85
C PRO A 135 -5.88 19.94 -12.12
N ARG A 136 -4.55 19.80 -12.02
CA ARG A 136 -3.66 19.45 -13.13
C ARG A 136 -3.26 17.98 -13.12
N ASP A 137 -3.49 17.26 -12.02
CA ASP A 137 -3.03 15.89 -11.84
C ASP A 137 -3.97 15.08 -10.92
N VAL A 138 -4.93 14.40 -11.53
CA VAL A 138 -5.91 13.54 -10.82
C VAL A 138 -5.23 12.35 -10.13
N SER A 139 -4.02 11.96 -10.54
CA SER A 139 -3.28 10.85 -9.90
C SER A 139 -2.94 11.16 -8.44
N LYS A 140 -2.92 12.45 -8.05
CA LYS A 140 -2.76 12.88 -6.64
C LYS A 140 -3.93 12.49 -5.74
N GLY A 141 -5.00 11.97 -6.31
CA GLY A 141 -6.18 11.53 -5.60
C GLY A 141 -7.26 12.61 -5.51
N CYS A 142 -8.33 12.24 -4.82
CA CYS A 142 -9.54 13.02 -4.74
C CYS A 142 -9.97 13.19 -3.29
N TYR A 143 -10.83 14.17 -3.04
CA TYR A 143 -11.39 14.46 -1.72
C TYR A 143 -12.88 14.79 -1.86
N GLN A 144 -13.60 14.72 -0.75
CA GLN A 144 -15.00 15.15 -0.69
C GLN A 144 -15.04 16.53 -0.03
N GLU A 145 -15.67 17.50 -0.68
CA GLU A 145 -15.72 18.90 -0.20
C GLU A 145 -16.47 19.02 1.13
N ASN A 146 -17.59 18.31 1.25
CA ASN A 146 -18.37 18.24 2.48
C ASN A 146 -18.10 16.91 3.18
N MET A 147 -17.39 16.96 4.32
CA MET A 147 -17.33 15.81 5.22
C MET A 147 -18.74 15.53 5.75
N VAL A 148 -19.32 14.45 5.27
CA VAL A 148 -20.60 13.98 5.75
C VAL A 148 -20.39 13.40 7.15
N ASN A 149 -21.11 13.92 8.14
CA ASN A 149 -21.15 13.28 9.45
C ASN A 149 -21.99 12.00 9.37
N TYR A 150 -21.34 10.88 9.04
CA TYR A 150 -21.95 9.56 8.97
C TYR A 150 -22.49 9.06 10.33
N CYS A 151 -22.33 9.82 11.42
CA CYS A 151 -22.90 9.53 12.75
C CYS A 151 -24.11 10.40 13.09
N ALA A 152 -24.60 11.28 12.20
CA ALA A 152 -25.79 12.10 12.42
C ALA A 152 -27.10 11.28 12.28
N ASP A 153 -28.20 11.76 12.86
CA ASP A 153 -29.53 11.09 12.91
C ASP A 153 -29.93 10.48 11.55
N PRO A 154 -30.44 9.21 11.50
CA PRO A 154 -30.92 8.55 10.27
C PRO A 154 -31.89 9.40 9.43
N SER A 155 -32.67 10.26 10.09
CA SER A 155 -33.66 11.13 9.46
C SER A 155 -33.09 12.29 8.64
N MET A 156 -31.78 12.56 8.73
CA MET A 156 -31.08 13.61 7.94
C MET A 156 -30.28 13.08 6.75
N ARG A 157 -30.45 11.80 6.38
CA ARG A 157 -29.57 11.10 5.43
C ARG A 157 -30.23 10.88 4.07
N ASN A 158 -30.12 11.85 3.16
CA ASN A 158 -30.35 11.62 1.73
C ASN A 158 -29.09 11.01 1.08
N PHE A 159 -28.73 9.78 1.46
CA PHE A 159 -27.66 9.05 0.79
C PHE A 159 -28.25 8.09 -0.23
N SER A 160 -27.79 8.20 -1.47
CA SER A 160 -28.09 7.25 -2.52
C SER A 160 -26.86 6.37 -2.77
N THR A 161 -27.05 5.07 -2.84
CA THR A 161 -26.00 4.17 -3.34
C THR A 161 -25.95 4.25 -4.86
N MET A 162 -24.73 4.29 -5.41
CA MET A 162 -24.50 4.21 -6.86
C MET A 162 -23.77 2.91 -7.17
N VAL A 163 -24.22 2.22 -8.21
CA VAL A 163 -23.53 1.02 -8.72
C VAL A 163 -22.55 1.45 -9.81
N ILE A 164 -21.26 1.20 -9.57
CA ILE A 164 -20.22 1.35 -10.58
C ILE A 164 -19.99 -0.01 -11.22
N GLY A 165 -20.51 -0.20 -12.44
CA GLY A 165 -20.34 -1.44 -13.18
C GLY A 165 -18.88 -1.68 -13.58
N ASP A 166 -18.50 -2.95 -13.73
CA ASP A 166 -17.15 -3.38 -14.14
C ASP A 166 -16.03 -2.71 -13.33
N ALA A 167 -16.24 -2.49 -12.03
CA ALA A 167 -15.23 -1.94 -11.13
C ALA A 167 -14.71 -3.00 -10.18
N ASP A 168 -13.40 -3.00 -9.99
CA ASP A 168 -12.69 -3.83 -9.03
C ASP A 168 -12.03 -2.93 -7.99
N PHE A 169 -12.14 -3.34 -6.73
CA PHE A 169 -11.45 -2.75 -5.59
C PHE A 169 -10.67 -3.89 -4.96
N PRO A 170 -9.41 -4.10 -5.38
CA PRO A 170 -8.63 -5.24 -4.93
C PRO A 170 -8.62 -5.31 -3.40
N PRO A 171 -8.86 -6.50 -2.81
CA PRO A 171 -8.80 -6.65 -1.37
C PRO A 171 -7.40 -6.26 -0.87
N ASP A 172 -7.33 -5.43 0.18
CA ASP A 172 -6.08 -5.17 0.87
C ASP A 172 -5.69 -6.44 1.62
N ILE A 173 -4.67 -7.16 1.12
CA ILE A 173 -4.21 -8.44 1.67
C ILE A 173 -3.61 -8.27 3.08
N THR A 174 -3.22 -7.05 3.47
CA THR A 174 -2.63 -6.74 4.78
C THR A 174 -3.62 -6.16 5.80
N ASN A 175 -4.44 -5.18 5.42
CA ASN A 175 -5.38 -4.52 6.34
C ASN A 175 -6.84 -5.00 6.21
N GLY A 176 -7.10 -5.85 5.23
CA GLY A 176 -8.39 -6.48 5.00
C GLY A 176 -9.49 -5.53 4.56
N ASP A 177 -10.46 -6.12 3.88
CA ASP A 177 -11.79 -5.55 3.76
C ASP A 177 -12.43 -5.40 5.15
N LEU A 178 -13.34 -4.45 5.34
CA LEU A 178 -14.00 -4.18 6.63
C LEU A 178 -14.85 -5.37 7.09
N GLY A 179 -15.34 -6.16 6.15
CA GLY A 179 -16.05 -7.42 6.40
C GLY A 179 -16.76 -7.91 5.15
N GLU A 180 -17.35 -9.10 5.22
CA GLU A 180 -18.11 -9.68 4.12
C GLU A 180 -19.51 -10.14 4.54
N VAL A 181 -20.45 -10.08 3.60
CA VAL A 181 -21.79 -10.64 3.73
C VAL A 181 -21.99 -11.60 2.55
N ARG A 182 -22.22 -12.88 2.85
CA ARG A 182 -22.39 -13.94 1.84
C ARG A 182 -23.87 -14.17 1.55
N ASN A 183 -24.14 -14.80 0.41
CA ASN A 183 -25.49 -15.20 -0.03
C ASN A 183 -26.47 -14.02 -0.13
N VAL A 184 -25.99 -12.87 -0.60
CA VAL A 184 -26.80 -11.67 -0.81
C VAL A 184 -26.79 -11.26 -2.27
N ASP A 185 -27.92 -10.74 -2.73
CA ASP A 185 -28.03 -10.05 -4.01
C ASP A 185 -27.49 -8.62 -3.90
N VAL A 186 -27.58 -7.87 -5.01
CA VAL A 186 -27.10 -6.49 -5.07
C VAL A 186 -27.85 -5.59 -4.09
N GLU A 187 -29.16 -5.78 -3.91
CA GLU A 187 -29.96 -4.98 -2.97
C GLU A 187 -29.61 -5.29 -1.51
N GLY A 188 -29.39 -6.57 -1.18
CA GLY A 188 -28.86 -6.99 0.12
C GLY A 188 -27.47 -6.39 0.39
N CYS A 189 -26.60 -6.30 -0.61
CA CYS A 189 -25.30 -5.66 -0.47
C CYS A 189 -25.41 -4.14 -0.28
N LYS A 190 -26.30 -3.47 -1.02
CA LYS A 190 -26.60 -2.03 -0.80
C LYS A 190 -27.08 -1.79 0.62
N LYS A 191 -27.99 -2.63 1.12
CA LYS A 191 -28.46 -2.55 2.50
C LYS A 191 -27.32 -2.74 3.50
N ALA A 192 -26.45 -3.74 3.29
CA ALA A 192 -25.30 -3.99 4.15
C ALA A 192 -24.31 -2.81 4.23
N VAL A 193 -24.17 -2.03 3.15
CA VAL A 193 -23.39 -0.78 3.14
C VAL A 193 -24.12 0.32 3.90
N MET A 194 -25.42 0.49 3.67
CA MET A 194 -26.22 1.56 4.28
C MET A 194 -26.42 1.37 5.79
N ASP A 195 -26.48 0.13 6.26
CA ASP A 195 -26.64 -0.22 7.68
C ASP A 195 -25.32 -0.11 8.47
N ASP A 196 -24.16 -0.01 7.80
CA ASP A 196 -22.84 0.06 8.43
C ASP A 196 -22.23 1.46 8.32
N TYR A 197 -22.18 2.16 9.45
CA TYR A 197 -21.65 3.53 9.58
C TYR A 197 -20.19 3.70 9.17
N TYR A 198 -19.40 2.63 9.13
CA TYR A 198 -17.98 2.66 8.79
C TYR A 198 -17.71 2.26 7.34
N THR A 199 -18.73 1.85 6.58
CA THR A 199 -18.60 1.42 5.18
C THR A 199 -19.02 2.52 4.23
N LEU A 200 -18.13 2.91 3.30
CA LEU A 200 -18.48 3.83 2.20
C LEU A 200 -18.75 3.12 0.87
N ALA A 201 -18.16 1.94 0.66
CA ALA A 201 -18.33 1.18 -0.56
C ALA A 201 -18.21 -0.32 -0.29
N ALA A 202 -18.77 -1.13 -1.19
CA ALA A 202 -18.57 -2.56 -1.21
C ALA A 202 -18.41 -3.06 -2.65
N SER A 203 -17.62 -4.12 -2.82
CA SER A 203 -17.59 -4.90 -4.05
C SER A 203 -18.55 -6.06 -3.93
N TRP A 204 -19.42 -6.25 -4.92
CA TRP A 204 -20.30 -7.40 -4.97
C TRP A 204 -19.83 -8.37 -6.06
N VAL A 205 -19.47 -9.59 -5.67
CA VAL A 205 -18.97 -10.64 -6.57
C VAL A 205 -19.54 -11.97 -6.12
N ASN A 206 -20.13 -12.75 -7.04
CA ASN A 206 -20.63 -14.11 -6.79
C ASN A 206 -21.50 -14.22 -5.51
N SER A 207 -22.51 -13.36 -5.39
CA SER A 207 -23.41 -13.29 -4.22
C SER A 207 -22.70 -12.98 -2.88
N THR A 208 -21.48 -12.44 -2.94
CA THR A 208 -20.70 -12.03 -1.78
C THR A 208 -20.48 -10.51 -1.86
N CYS A 209 -20.93 -9.81 -0.83
CA CYS A 209 -20.73 -8.40 -0.63
C CYS A 209 -19.50 -8.19 0.25
N ILE A 210 -18.47 -7.55 -0.29
CA ILE A 210 -17.18 -7.31 0.37
C ILE A 210 -17.09 -5.83 0.70
N LYS A 211 -17.26 -5.46 1.97
CA LYS A 211 -17.26 -4.08 2.46
C LYS A 211 -15.84 -3.54 2.49
N LYS A 212 -15.60 -2.39 1.87
CA LYS A 212 -14.26 -1.81 1.72
C LYS A 212 -13.94 -0.88 2.88
N ARG A 213 -12.69 -0.98 3.35
CA ARG A 213 -12.12 -0.07 4.34
C ARG A 213 -11.82 1.29 3.67
N ILE A 214 -11.96 2.36 4.45
CA ILE A 214 -11.60 3.72 4.03
C ILE A 214 -10.19 4.09 4.50
N PRO A 215 -9.44 4.94 3.75
CA PRO A 215 -9.81 5.53 2.46
C PRO A 215 -9.83 4.50 1.31
N LEU A 216 -10.66 4.74 0.29
CA LEU A 216 -10.72 3.84 -0.87
C LEU A 216 -9.46 4.01 -1.72
N LEU A 217 -8.81 2.89 -2.03
CA LEU A 217 -7.57 2.83 -2.79
C LEU A 217 -7.66 1.76 -3.89
N ASN A 218 -6.80 1.89 -4.91
CA ASN A 218 -6.61 0.90 -5.98
C ASN A 218 -7.88 0.57 -6.78
N ALA A 219 -8.87 1.46 -6.79
CA ALA A 219 -10.08 1.26 -7.59
C ALA A 219 -9.71 1.25 -9.07
N ARG A 220 -10.23 0.28 -9.82
CA ARG A 220 -9.93 0.13 -11.25
C ARG A 220 -11.10 -0.43 -12.03
N LYS A 221 -11.15 -0.15 -13.33
CA LYS A 221 -12.08 -0.85 -14.23
C LYS A 221 -11.60 -2.28 -14.48
N ALA A 222 -12.46 -3.25 -14.21
CA ALA A 222 -12.22 -4.65 -14.53
C ALA A 222 -12.21 -4.83 -16.06
N PHE A 223 -11.08 -5.27 -16.62
CA PHE A 223 -11.00 -5.67 -18.01
C PHE A 223 -11.74 -6.99 -18.21
N ARG A 224 -12.57 -7.10 -19.26
CA ARG A 224 -13.49 -8.24 -19.51
C ARG A 224 -12.85 -9.64 -19.62
N ASN A 225 -11.52 -9.80 -19.54
CA ASN A 225 -10.83 -11.06 -19.81
C ASN A 225 -9.87 -11.59 -18.73
N VAL A 226 -9.92 -11.12 -17.47
CA VAL A 226 -9.09 -11.71 -16.39
C VAL A 226 -9.93 -12.16 -15.19
N LEU A 227 -10.86 -13.07 -15.42
CA LEU A 227 -11.37 -13.98 -14.38
C LEU A 227 -10.53 -15.26 -14.36
N LYS A 228 -9.22 -15.18 -14.07
CA LYS A 228 -8.46 -16.37 -13.65
C LYS A 228 -7.36 -16.02 -12.64
N ARG A 229 -7.50 -16.64 -11.46
CA ARG A 229 -6.51 -16.93 -10.40
C ARG A 229 -6.22 -15.82 -9.39
N TRP A 230 -7.03 -15.82 -8.34
CA TRP A 230 -6.52 -15.74 -6.97
C TRP A 230 -7.10 -16.93 -6.18
N LYS A 231 -6.28 -17.95 -5.91
CA LYS A 231 -6.57 -18.94 -4.87
C LYS A 231 -5.79 -18.47 -3.64
N SER A 232 -6.54 -18.09 -2.61
CA SER A 232 -6.02 -17.77 -1.28
C SER A 232 -5.23 -18.96 -0.73
N SER A 233 -3.98 -18.72 -0.34
CA SER A 233 -3.19 -19.61 0.50
C SER A 233 -3.16 -19.02 1.91
N ASN A 234 -3.60 -19.83 2.88
CA ASN A 234 -3.67 -19.50 4.30
C ASN A 234 -2.38 -18.85 4.84
N ALA A 235 -2.50 -17.63 5.36
CA ALA A 235 -1.46 -16.99 6.15
C ALA A 235 -1.52 -17.52 7.59
N LYS A 236 -0.49 -18.27 7.99
CA LYS A 236 -0.17 -18.49 9.40
C LYS A 236 1.34 -18.42 9.60
N THR A 237 1.73 -17.45 10.43
CA THR A 237 2.96 -17.37 11.23
C THR A 237 4.21 -16.81 10.55
N ILE A 238 4.67 -15.64 10.99
CA ILE A 238 6.04 -15.16 10.80
C ILE A 238 6.54 -14.65 12.16
N GLY A 239 7.54 -15.34 12.71
CA GLY A 239 8.33 -14.88 13.85
C GLY A 239 9.67 -14.35 13.34
N ILE A 240 9.98 -13.08 13.60
CA ILE A 240 11.26 -12.45 13.27
C ILE A 240 11.71 -11.64 14.49
N ASN A 241 12.98 -11.82 14.92
CA ASN A 241 13.63 -11.10 16.00
C ASN A 241 14.50 -9.96 15.45
N PHE A 242 14.38 -8.75 16.00
CA PHE A 242 15.25 -7.61 15.71
C PHE A 242 16.39 -7.50 16.73
N ARG A 243 17.58 -7.06 16.27
CA ARG A 243 18.70 -6.65 17.13
C ARG A 243 18.76 -5.12 17.16
N GLU A 244 18.85 -4.54 18.35
CA GLU A 244 19.08 -3.11 18.55
C GLU A 244 20.58 -2.76 18.43
N PHE A 245 20.87 -1.58 17.87
CA PHE A 245 22.21 -1.01 17.74
C PHE A 245 22.36 0.24 18.59
N THR A 246 23.57 0.51 19.04
CA THR A 246 23.90 1.72 19.79
C THR A 246 24.10 2.92 18.88
N LEU A 247 23.85 4.12 19.40
CA LEU A 247 24.00 5.39 18.66
C LEU A 247 25.43 5.62 18.13
N GLN A 248 26.43 5.07 18.82
CA GLN A 248 27.85 5.13 18.44
C GLN A 248 28.10 4.32 17.15
N GLU A 249 27.61 3.07 17.12
CA GLU A 249 27.72 2.17 15.95
C GLU A 249 27.02 2.75 14.73
N LEU A 250 25.89 3.42 14.92
CA LEU A 250 25.14 4.08 13.85
C LEU A 250 25.85 5.32 13.28
N ARG A 251 26.61 6.05 14.09
CA ARG A 251 27.39 7.22 13.65
C ARG A 251 28.61 6.83 12.83
N GLU A 252 29.30 5.77 13.24
CA GLU A 252 30.44 5.20 12.51
C GLU A 252 30.00 4.62 11.16
N ALA A 253 28.84 3.95 11.12
CA ALA A 253 28.32 3.34 9.90
C ALA A 253 27.80 4.34 8.85
N THR A 254 27.42 5.56 9.25
CA THR A 254 26.72 6.53 8.38
C THR A 254 27.55 7.78 8.07
N ASN A 255 28.80 7.81 8.51
CA ASN A 255 29.75 8.90 8.25
C ASN A 255 29.19 10.29 8.61
N GLY A 256 28.56 10.39 9.79
CA GLY A 256 28.08 11.67 10.31
C GLY A 256 26.87 12.26 9.58
N PHE A 257 26.06 11.42 8.91
CA PHE A 257 24.73 11.79 8.42
C PHE A 257 24.66 12.96 7.41
N SER A 258 25.73 13.20 6.67
CA SER A 258 25.88 14.35 5.77
C SER A 258 25.10 14.27 4.45
N LYS A 259 24.33 13.20 4.21
CA LYS A 259 23.71 12.89 2.91
C LYS A 259 22.17 12.92 2.95
N ILE A 260 21.57 13.75 2.12
CA ILE A 260 20.11 13.81 1.87
C ILE A 260 19.69 12.59 1.03
N LEU A 261 18.67 11.86 1.46
CA LEU A 261 18.22 10.62 0.80
C LEU A 261 17.02 10.82 -0.15
N GLY A 262 16.23 11.88 0.02
CA GLY A 262 15.13 12.15 -0.91
C GLY A 262 14.24 13.36 -0.55
N ARG A 263 13.40 13.76 -1.52
CA ARG A 263 12.34 14.78 -1.35
C ARG A 263 11.02 14.21 -1.86
N GLY A 264 9.95 14.34 -1.08
CA GLY A 264 8.61 13.85 -1.41
C GLY A 264 7.51 14.80 -0.96
N ALA A 265 6.24 14.41 -1.19
CA ALA A 265 5.04 15.24 -1.01
C ALA A 265 4.83 15.79 0.43
N SER A 266 5.51 15.21 1.42
CA SER A 266 5.44 15.64 2.83
C SER A 266 6.68 16.40 3.32
N GLY A 267 7.67 16.70 2.46
CA GLY A 267 8.86 17.50 2.81
C GLY A 267 10.21 16.89 2.43
N ARG A 268 11.30 17.50 2.92
CA ARG A 268 12.68 17.02 2.74
C ARG A 268 13.02 16.00 3.82
N VAL A 269 13.60 14.85 3.45
CA VAL A 269 14.07 13.83 4.41
C VAL A 269 15.59 13.88 4.50
N TYR A 270 16.08 14.31 5.65
CA TYR A 270 17.48 14.21 6.06
C TYR A 270 17.64 12.92 6.87
N CYS A 271 18.81 12.30 6.86
CA CYS A 271 19.09 11.31 7.90
C CYS A 271 19.50 12.09 9.16
N GLU A 272 18.64 12.13 10.19
CA GLU A 272 19.04 12.51 11.54
C GLU A 272 17.97 12.12 12.57
N MET A 273 18.40 11.69 13.76
CA MET A 273 17.70 12.00 15.02
C MET A 273 18.67 12.85 15.86
N VAL A 274 18.41 14.15 15.95
CA VAL A 274 19.02 15.05 16.92
C VAL A 274 18.33 14.81 18.26
N VAL A 275 19.00 14.18 19.22
CA VAL A 275 18.72 14.44 20.64
C VAL A 275 19.74 15.47 21.10
N GLY A 276 19.51 16.70 20.66
CA GLY A 276 20.01 17.89 21.32
C GLY A 276 19.12 18.15 22.51
N HIS A 277 19.72 18.47 23.65
CA HIS A 277 19.05 18.67 24.94
C HIS A 277 18.26 20.01 24.93
N GLU A 278 17.39 20.21 23.94
CA GLU A 278 16.50 21.38 23.84
C GLU A 278 15.14 21.02 24.46
N PRO A 279 14.68 21.79 25.48
CA PRO A 279 13.40 21.55 26.13
C PRO A 279 12.22 21.55 25.15
N GLU A 280 12.31 22.31 24.05
CA GLU A 280 11.29 22.33 23.00
C GLU A 280 11.16 20.97 22.26
N ALA A 281 12.27 20.30 21.96
CA ALA A 281 12.25 19.00 21.26
C ALA A 281 11.68 17.86 22.14
N LEU A 282 11.98 17.89 23.44
CA LEU A 282 11.38 16.99 24.44
C LEU A 282 9.87 17.23 24.59
N SER A 283 9.44 18.49 24.49
CA SER A 283 8.03 18.86 24.48
C SER A 283 7.34 18.33 23.22
N ASP A 284 7.96 18.44 22.06
CA ASP A 284 7.42 17.94 20.79
C ASP A 284 7.30 16.41 20.75
N PHE A 285 8.27 15.68 21.33
CA PHE A 285 8.17 14.23 21.48
C PHE A 285 7.03 13.81 22.41
N LYS A 286 6.91 14.46 23.58
CA LYS A 286 5.79 14.23 24.51
C LYS A 286 4.44 14.58 23.90
N ARG A 287 4.40 15.61 23.05
CA ARG A 287 3.21 16.04 22.31
C ARG A 287 2.84 15.02 21.24
N PHE A 288 3.81 14.48 20.51
CA PHE A 288 3.62 13.41 19.54
C PHE A 288 3.14 12.11 20.20
N GLU A 289 3.81 11.67 21.27
CA GLU A 289 3.44 10.49 22.05
C GLU A 289 2.00 10.59 22.56
N ARG A 290 1.64 11.75 23.11
CA ARG A 290 0.26 12.06 23.54
C ARG A 290 -0.73 11.97 22.38
N MET A 291 -0.45 12.57 21.23
CA MET A 291 -1.34 12.49 20.06
C MET A 291 -1.51 11.06 19.56
N ALA A 292 -0.42 10.28 19.52
CA ALA A 292 -0.45 8.87 19.11
C ALA A 292 -1.30 8.03 20.07
N LEU A 293 -1.11 8.16 21.39
CA LEU A 293 -1.89 7.44 22.39
C LEU A 293 -3.37 7.82 22.37
N VAL A 294 -3.70 9.11 22.18
CA VAL A 294 -5.08 9.56 22.01
C VAL A 294 -5.69 8.97 20.74
N GLY A 295 -4.94 8.96 19.63
CA GLY A 295 -5.36 8.30 18.39
C GLY A 295 -5.70 6.82 18.60
N LEU A 296 -4.83 6.10 19.32
CA LEU A 296 -5.03 4.68 19.66
C LEU A 296 -6.27 4.45 20.54
N TRP A 297 -6.58 5.35 21.48
CA TRP A 297 -7.83 5.32 22.25
C TRP A 297 -9.06 5.57 21.39
N CYS A 298 -9.00 6.49 20.42
CA CYS A 298 -10.12 6.82 19.53
C CYS A 298 -10.46 5.68 18.57
N ILE A 299 -9.47 4.92 18.11
CA ILE A 299 -9.67 3.78 17.19
C ILE A 299 -9.93 2.46 17.91
N ASN A 300 -10.12 2.47 19.24
CA ASN A 300 -10.29 1.24 20.01
C ASN A 300 -11.43 0.37 19.46
N PRO A 301 -11.22 -0.93 19.17
CA PRO A 301 -12.28 -1.80 18.67
C PRO A 301 -13.49 -1.85 19.58
N ASP A 302 -13.30 -1.74 20.90
CA ASP A 302 -14.38 -1.68 21.89
C ASP A 302 -14.94 -0.24 22.02
N PRO A 303 -16.21 -0.01 21.63
CA PRO A 303 -16.82 1.31 21.70
C PRO A 303 -16.99 1.86 23.12
N ILE A 304 -17.09 1.00 24.14
CA ILE A 304 -17.28 1.39 25.55
C ILE A 304 -15.99 2.03 26.08
N LEU A 305 -14.84 1.60 25.55
CA LEU A 305 -13.53 2.09 25.92
C LEU A 305 -13.09 3.35 25.14
N ARG A 306 -13.83 3.75 24.09
CA ARG A 306 -13.50 4.96 23.34
C ARG A 306 -13.83 6.21 24.17
N PRO A 307 -12.88 7.15 24.31
CA PRO A 307 -13.15 8.41 25.01
C PRO A 307 -14.16 9.26 24.24
N SER A 308 -15.01 9.98 24.97
CA SER A 308 -15.88 11.01 24.36
C SER A 308 -15.05 12.14 23.77
N MET A 309 -15.58 12.87 22.78
CA MET A 309 -14.85 14.01 22.19
C MET A 309 -14.43 15.05 23.23
N ARG A 310 -15.23 15.28 24.28
CA ARG A 310 -14.86 16.13 25.41
C ARG A 310 -13.65 15.59 26.19
N LYS A 311 -13.53 14.28 26.33
CA LYS A 311 -12.39 13.63 26.98
C LYS A 311 -11.15 13.65 26.08
N VAL A 312 -11.33 13.49 24.77
CA VAL A 312 -10.27 13.59 23.75
C VAL A 312 -9.65 14.99 23.74
N THR A 313 -10.46 16.07 23.74
CA THR A 313 -9.94 17.43 23.81
C THR A 313 -9.16 17.66 25.11
N GLN A 314 -9.67 17.21 26.25
CA GLN A 314 -8.97 17.28 27.53
C GLN A 314 -7.64 16.50 27.53
N MET A 315 -7.57 15.36 26.84
CA MET A 315 -6.35 14.56 26.71
C MET A 315 -5.31 15.27 25.82
N LEU A 316 -5.73 15.89 24.72
CA LEU A 316 -4.88 16.63 23.79
C LEU A 316 -4.37 17.95 24.38
N GLU A 317 -5.21 18.66 25.14
CA GLU A 317 -4.88 19.89 25.86
C GLU A 317 -3.99 19.66 27.09
N GLY A 318 -3.82 18.40 27.51
CA GLY A 318 -3.03 18.05 28.69
C GLY A 318 -3.74 18.21 30.02
N ALA A 319 -5.04 18.51 30.02
CA ALA A 319 -5.87 18.57 31.22
C ALA A 319 -6.13 17.19 31.86
N VAL A 320 -5.92 16.11 31.09
CA VAL A 320 -6.08 14.72 31.54
C VAL A 320 -4.88 13.89 31.09
N GLU A 321 -4.37 13.03 31.96
CA GLU A 321 -3.31 12.07 31.65
C GLU A 321 -3.82 10.98 30.69
N VAL A 322 -3.02 10.67 29.67
CA VAL A 322 -3.36 9.66 28.66
C VAL A 322 -2.74 8.34 29.06
N GLY A 323 -3.58 7.44 29.58
CA GLY A 323 -3.16 6.07 29.90
C GLY A 323 -2.83 5.26 28.64
N ILE A 324 -2.19 4.12 28.81
CA ILE A 324 -1.91 3.18 27.73
C ILE A 324 -3.19 2.38 27.40
N PRO A 325 -3.67 2.35 26.14
CA PRO A 325 -4.83 1.55 25.76
C PRO A 325 -4.59 0.04 26.03
N PRO A 326 -5.63 -0.75 26.39
CA PRO A 326 -5.50 -2.18 26.68
C PRO A 326 -4.83 -2.99 25.54
N GLN A 327 -5.09 -2.59 24.29
CA GLN A 327 -4.49 -3.17 23.09
C GLN A 327 -2.96 -3.07 23.07
N VAL A 328 -2.41 -2.00 23.66
CA VAL A 328 -0.97 -1.79 23.82
C VAL A 328 -0.48 -2.48 25.10
N TYR A 329 -1.31 -2.53 26.16
CA TYR A 329 -0.95 -3.19 27.42
C TYR A 329 -0.79 -4.72 27.29
N ASP A 330 -1.67 -5.39 26.53
CA ASP A 330 -1.55 -6.82 26.22
C ASP A 330 -0.34 -7.12 25.34
N TYR A 331 0.07 -6.17 24.50
CA TYR A 331 1.33 -6.22 23.79
C TYR A 331 2.51 -6.08 24.76
N VAL A 332 2.57 -5.02 25.57
CA VAL A 332 3.71 -4.72 26.46
C VAL A 332 3.89 -5.72 27.60
N SER A 333 2.82 -6.30 28.12
CA SER A 333 2.88 -7.28 29.23
C SER A 333 3.37 -8.67 28.80
N ASN A 334 3.15 -9.06 27.53
CA ASN A 334 3.67 -10.31 26.97
C ASN A 334 5.18 -10.25 26.67
N TYR A 335 5.77 -9.06 26.52
CA TYR A 335 7.21 -8.87 26.31
C TYR A 335 8.04 -8.89 27.59
N ARG A 336 7.46 -8.66 28.77
CA ARG A 336 8.21 -8.69 30.05
C ARG A 336 8.42 -10.09 30.63
N LYS A 337 7.89 -11.14 29.98
CA LYS A 337 7.98 -12.54 30.43
C LYS A 337 8.95 -13.41 29.61
N TYR A 338 9.66 -12.85 28.64
CA TYR A 338 10.66 -13.56 27.84
C TYR A 338 12.00 -12.86 27.86
#